data_AF-A0A183L9Q5-F1
#
_entry.id   AF-A0A183L9Q5-F1
#
_cell.length_a   1.000
_cell.length_b   1.000
_cell.length_c   1.000
_cell.angle_alpha   90.00
_cell.angle_beta   90.00
_cell.angle_gamma   90.00
#
_symmetry.space_group_name_H-M   'P 1'
#
loop_
_entity.id
_entity.type
_entity.pdbx_description
1 polymer ?
#
loop_
_entity_poly.entity_id
_entity_poly.type
_entity_poly.pdbx_seq_one_letter_code
_entity_poly.pdbx_strand_id
1 'polypeptide(L)'
;MKSDLLLWAQLFNQSSNDILPEQLTDGLLLNTIFGIIDERIDPDDRLCKTVTCVKDRLMNWKVIIQNLRNYYLQSNNRVSGSTDLTTSYIHRHISSS
;
A
#
# COMPACT_ATOMS: atom_id res chain seq x y z
N MET A 1 -0.63 -18.55 9.84
CA MET A 1 -0.14 -17.81 8.65
C MET A 1 -1.26 -17.35 7.73
N LYS A 2 -2.06 -18.21 7.07
CA LYS A 2 -3.19 -17.72 6.24
C LYS A 2 -4.27 -16.97 7.07
N SER A 3 -4.48 -17.39 8.32
CA SER A 3 -5.40 -16.75 9.27
C SER A 3 -5.01 -15.32 9.63
N ASP A 4 -3.70 -15.06 9.78
CA ASP A 4 -3.23 -13.82 10.41
C ASP A 4 -3.29 -12.64 9.43
N LEU A 5 -3.10 -12.92 8.14
CA LEU A 5 -3.27 -11.93 7.07
C LEU A 5 -4.74 -11.59 6.83
N LEU A 6 -5.64 -12.57 6.95
CA LEU A 6 -7.08 -12.34 6.90
C LEU A 6 -7.54 -11.49 8.09
N LEU A 7 -7.07 -11.81 9.29
CA LEU A 7 -7.32 -11.03 10.49
C LEU A 7 -6.79 -9.59 10.36
N TRP A 8 -5.59 -9.42 9.82
CA TRP A 8 -5.05 -8.09 9.53
C TRP A 8 -5.93 -7.32 8.53
N ALA A 9 -6.40 -7.95 7.46
CA ALA A 9 -7.30 -7.32 6.49
C ALA A 9 -8.64 -6.92 7.13
N GLN A 10 -9.15 -7.71 8.09
CA GLN A 10 -10.38 -7.41 8.82
C GLN A 10 -10.30 -6.09 9.60
N LEU A 11 -9.11 -5.67 10.05
CA LEU A 11 -8.93 -4.40 10.76
C LEU A 11 -9.34 -3.18 9.92
N PHE A 12 -9.37 -3.32 8.61
CA PHE A 12 -9.75 -2.26 7.66
C PHE A 12 -11.20 -2.37 7.21
N ASN A 13 -11.91 -3.44 7.58
CA ASN A 13 -13.32 -3.61 7.27
C ASN A 13 -14.18 -2.97 8.36
N GLN A 14 -14.88 -1.88 8.03
CA GLN A 14 -15.80 -1.19 8.95
C GLN A 14 -17.13 -1.93 9.12
N SER A 15 -17.48 -2.78 8.15
CA SER A 15 -18.62 -3.68 8.30
C SER A 15 -18.17 -4.82 9.20
N SER A 16 -18.84 -5.04 10.32
CA SER A 16 -18.53 -6.03 11.36
C SER A 16 -18.61 -7.51 10.93
N ASN A 17 -18.55 -7.76 9.62
CA ASN A 17 -18.58 -9.07 9.00
C ASN A 17 -17.17 -9.60 8.79
N ASP A 18 -17.01 -10.90 9.05
CA ASP A 18 -15.77 -11.60 8.77
C ASP A 18 -15.43 -11.56 7.27
N ILE A 19 -14.20 -11.15 6.95
CA ILE A 19 -13.67 -11.27 5.59
C ILE A 19 -13.47 -12.75 5.25
N LEU A 20 -14.10 -13.17 4.15
CA LEU A 20 -13.93 -14.50 3.58
C LEU A 20 -12.74 -14.54 2.60
N PRO A 21 -12.01 -15.66 2.50
CA PRO A 21 -10.88 -15.81 1.58
C PRO A 21 -11.21 -15.47 0.11
N GLU A 22 -12.45 -15.71 -0.30
CA GLU A 22 -12.95 -15.45 -1.65
C GLU A 22 -12.89 -13.96 -2.01
N GLN A 23 -13.02 -13.07 -1.02
CA GLN A 23 -12.96 -11.62 -1.19
C GLN A 23 -11.54 -11.10 -1.46
N LEU A 24 -10.51 -11.93 -1.27
CA LEU A 24 -9.13 -11.60 -1.61
C LEU A 24 -8.77 -12.01 -3.05
N THR A 25 -9.64 -12.69 -3.78
CA THR A 25 -9.24 -13.37 -5.02
C THR A 25 -9.02 -12.44 -6.21
N ASP A 26 -9.60 -11.24 -6.20
CA ASP A 26 -9.57 -10.29 -7.33
C ASP A 26 -8.75 -9.03 -7.07
N GLY A 27 -8.18 -8.91 -5.86
CA GLY A 27 -7.35 -7.78 -5.45
C GLY A 27 -8.11 -6.49 -5.09
N LEU A 28 -9.43 -6.40 -5.30
CA LEU A 28 -10.19 -5.18 -5.02
C LEU A 28 -10.15 -4.81 -3.53
N LEU A 29 -10.31 -5.80 -2.65
CA LEU A 29 -10.20 -5.61 -1.21
C LEU A 29 -8.83 -5.05 -0.81
N LEU A 30 -7.74 -5.58 -1.36
CA LEU A 30 -6.40 -5.07 -1.07
C LEU A 30 -6.20 -3.65 -1.58
N ASN A 31 -6.75 -3.32 -2.74
CA ASN A 31 -6.71 -1.94 -3.23
C ASN A 31 -7.44 -0.98 -2.28
N THR A 32 -8.62 -1.36 -1.77
CA THR A 32 -9.33 -0.56 -0.77
C THR A 32 -8.52 -0.38 0.50
N ILE A 33 -7.93 -1.46 1.03
CA ILE A 33 -7.06 -1.39 2.22
C ILE A 33 -5.90 -0.44 1.98
N PHE A 34 -5.25 -0.54 0.83
CA PHE A 34 -4.16 0.34 0.47
C PHE A 34 -4.60 1.80 0.32
N GLY A 35 -5.76 2.07 -0.27
CA GLY A 35 -6.33 3.41 -0.30
C GLY A 35 -6.57 4.02 1.08
N ILE A 36 -6.91 3.20 2.09
CA ILE A 36 -7.05 3.64 3.49
C ILE A 36 -5.67 3.98 4.09
N ILE A 37 -4.63 3.23 3.74
CA ILE A 37 -3.26 3.43 4.26
C ILE A 37 -2.58 4.64 3.60
N ASP A 38 -2.70 4.78 2.28
CA ASP A 38 -2.19 5.90 1.50
C ASP A 38 -3.11 6.15 0.31
N GLU A 39 -3.78 7.30 0.30
CA GLU A 39 -4.79 7.69 -0.70
C GLU A 39 -4.23 7.77 -2.14
N ARG A 40 -2.90 7.67 -2.32
CA ARG A 40 -2.21 7.79 -3.62
C ARG A 40 -2.16 6.49 -4.44
N ILE A 41 -2.80 5.41 -3.98
CA ILE A 41 -2.51 4.06 -4.52
C ILE A 41 -3.22 3.73 -5.84
N ASP A 42 -4.31 4.41 -6.24
CA ASP A 42 -4.83 4.27 -7.62
C ASP A 42 -5.47 5.57 -8.14
N PRO A 43 -4.65 6.55 -8.59
CA PRO A 43 -5.16 7.81 -9.12
C PRO A 43 -5.87 7.67 -10.48
N ASP A 44 -5.71 6.54 -11.18
CA ASP A 44 -6.05 6.38 -12.60
C ASP A 44 -7.23 5.43 -12.86
N ASP A 45 -7.93 4.94 -11.82
CA ASP A 45 -9.08 4.02 -11.91
C ASP A 45 -8.80 2.77 -12.76
N ARG A 46 -7.59 2.19 -12.63
CA ARG A 46 -7.07 1.16 -13.55
C ARG A 46 -7.58 -0.24 -13.23
N LEU A 47 -8.24 -0.42 -12.10
CA LEU A 47 -8.78 -1.69 -11.63
C LEU A 47 -10.12 -2.01 -12.32
N CYS A 48 -10.28 -3.26 -12.73
CA CYS A 48 -11.55 -3.80 -13.16
C CYS A 48 -12.48 -3.95 -11.96
N LYS A 49 -13.47 -3.05 -11.83
CA LYS A 49 -14.48 -3.06 -10.74
C LYS A 49 -15.46 -4.23 -10.84
N THR A 50 -15.76 -4.66 -12.05
CA THR A 50 -16.65 -5.81 -12.31
C THR A 50 -15.81 -6.96 -12.84
N VAL A 51 -15.43 -7.87 -11.95
CA VAL A 51 -14.55 -9.00 -12.25
C VAL A 51 -15.40 -10.16 -12.72
N THR A 52 -15.29 -10.51 -14.00
CA THR A 52 -16.11 -11.58 -14.62
C THR A 52 -15.28 -12.80 -14.99
N CYS A 53 -13.97 -12.64 -15.16
CA CYS A 53 -13.10 -13.72 -15.60
C CYS A 53 -11.72 -13.71 -14.90
N VAL A 54 -10.92 -14.76 -15.17
CA VAL A 54 -9.55 -14.88 -14.62
C VAL A 54 -8.65 -13.76 -15.14
N LYS A 55 -8.83 -13.32 -16.39
CA LYS A 55 -8.04 -12.24 -16.98
C LYS A 55 -8.21 -10.92 -16.20
N ASP A 56 -9.44 -10.59 -15.79
CA ASP A 56 -9.73 -9.40 -14.99
C ASP A 56 -9.00 -9.46 -13.64
N ARG A 57 -9.07 -10.61 -12.96
CA ARG A 57 -8.35 -10.85 -11.70
C ARG A 57 -6.84 -10.65 -11.85
N LEU A 58 -6.25 -11.26 -12.89
CA LEU A 58 -4.81 -11.13 -13.15
C LEU A 58 -4.41 -9.69 -13.47
N MET A 59 -5.26 -8.94 -14.18
CA MET A 59 -5.02 -7.53 -14.47
C MET A 59 -5.02 -6.69 -13.19
N ASN A 60 -6.01 -6.90 -12.31
CA ASN A 60 -6.08 -6.22 -11.01
C ASN A 60 -4.84 -6.51 -10.15
N TRP A 61 -4.45 -7.78 -10.04
CA TRP A 61 -3.26 -8.18 -9.29
C TRP A 61 -1.97 -7.57 -9.84
N LYS A 62 -1.84 -7.46 -11.16
CA LYS A 62 -0.71 -6.79 -11.79
C LYS A 62 -0.63 -5.33 -11.34
N VAL A 63 -1.74 -4.59 -11.34
CA VAL A 63 -1.79 -3.20 -10.91
C VAL A 63 -1.40 -3.07 -9.43
N ILE A 64 -1.98 -3.90 -8.56
CA ILE A 64 -1.71 -3.87 -7.11
C ILE A 64 -0.23 -4.11 -6.81
N ILE A 65 0.37 -5.13 -7.43
CA ILE A 65 1.79 -5.44 -7.23
C ILE A 65 2.68 -4.30 -7.75
N GLN A 66 2.32 -3.67 -8.86
CA GLN A 66 3.04 -2.49 -9.38
C GLN A 66 2.96 -1.31 -8.42
N ASN A 67 1.78 -1.02 -7.87
CA ASN A 67 1.59 0.09 -6.94
C ASN A 67 2.33 -0.15 -5.63
N LEU A 68 2.28 -1.37 -5.10
CA LEU A 68 3.09 -1.79 -3.95
C LEU A 68 4.59 -1.61 -4.20
N ARG A 69 5.10 -2.10 -5.34
CA ARG A 69 6.50 -1.93 -5.71
C ARG A 69 6.89 -0.45 -5.75
N ASN A 70 6.06 0.37 -6.38
CA ASN A 70 6.31 1.81 -6.49
C ASN A 70 6.30 2.49 -5.12
N TYR A 71 5.36 2.11 -4.24
CA TYR A 71 5.29 2.60 -2.87
C TYR A 71 6.58 2.31 -2.09
N TYR A 72 7.09 1.08 -2.15
CA TYR A 72 8.35 0.72 -1.50
C TYR A 72 9.55 1.48 -2.08
N LEU A 73 9.63 1.64 -3.41
CA LEU A 73 10.70 2.40 -4.05
C LEU A 73 10.67 3.89 -3.67
N GLN A 74 9.49 4.51 -3.63
CA GLN A 74 9.33 5.90 -3.21
C GLN A 74 9.65 6.08 -1.72
N SER A 75 9.21 5.16 -0.88
CA SER A 75 9.46 5.19 0.57
C SER A 75 10.94 5.05 0.87
N ASN A 76 11.65 4.14 0.20
CA ASN A 76 13.09 3.97 0.35
C ASN A 76 13.87 5.20 -0.12
N ASN A 77 13.42 5.87 -1.19
CA ASN A 77 14.03 7.13 -1.62
C ASN A 77 13.81 8.29 -0.63
N ARG A 78 12.74 8.26 0.18
CA ARG A 78 12.54 9.23 1.27
C ARG A 78 13.41 8.94 2.49
N VAL A 79 13.65 7.68 2.81
CA VAL A 79 14.53 7.29 3.93
C VAL A 79 15.98 7.72 3.67
N SER A 80 16.44 7.65 2.41
CA SER A 80 17.76 8.17 2.02
C SER A 80 17.89 9.70 2.09
N GLY A 81 16.79 10.45 2.23
CA GLY A 81 16.79 11.89 2.48
C GLY A 81 16.76 12.28 3.96
N SER A 82 16.64 11.31 4.88
CA SER A 82 16.56 11.58 6.32
C SER A 82 17.93 11.76 6.99
N THR A 83 19.03 11.46 6.31
CA THR A 83 20.39 11.71 6.83
C THR A 83 20.79 13.20 6.76
N ASP A 84 20.05 14.04 6.04
CA ASP A 84 20.37 15.47 5.92
C ASP A 84 19.89 16.32 7.09
N LEU A 85 18.93 15.83 7.89
CA LEU A 85 18.46 16.55 9.08
C LEU A 85 19.48 16.47 10.23
N THR A 86 20.25 15.39 10.33
CA THR A 86 21.37 15.29 11.27
C THR A 86 22.57 16.15 10.85
N THR A 87 22.88 16.20 9.55
CA THR A 87 24.00 17.00 9.04
C THR A 87 23.73 18.50 9.17
N SER A 88 22.50 18.95 8.87
CA SER A 88 22.12 20.36 9.01
C SER A 88 22.03 20.83 10.47
N TYR A 89 21.64 19.95 11.41
CA TYR A 89 21.64 20.27 12.85
C TYR A 89 23.06 20.37 13.42
N ILE A 90 23.95 19.46 13.02
CA ILE A 90 25.37 19.48 13.43
C ILE A 90 26.09 20.71 12.85
N HIS A 91 25.86 21.03 11.56
CA HIS A 91 26.51 22.18 10.93
C HIS A 91 26.03 23.52 11.50
N ARG A 92 24.78 23.61 11.97
CA ARG A 92 24.24 24.83 12.61
C ARG A 92 24.76 25.02 14.04
N HIS A 93 25.14 23.97 14.75
CA HIS A 93 25.62 24.06 16.13
C HIS A 93 27.14 23.99 16.30
N ILE A 94 27.90 23.45 15.34
CA ILE A 94 29.38 23.47 15.37
C ILE A 94 29.94 24.79 14.85
N SER A 95 29.25 25.49 13.94
CA SER A 95 29.71 26.79 13.40
C SER A 95 29.40 27.99 14.31
N SER A 96 28.94 27.77 15.55
CA SER A 96 28.62 28.82 16.54
C SER A 96 29.50 28.74 17.80
N SER A 97 30.58 27.96 17.77
CA SER A 97 31.64 27.90 18.79
C SER A 97 32.95 28.38 18.18
#